data_AF-A0A2N1HEV1-F1
#
_entry.id   AF-A0A2N1HEV1-F1
#
_cell.length_a   1.000
_cell.length_b   1.000
_cell.length_c   1.000
_cell.angle_alpha   90.00
_cell.angle_beta   90.00
_cell.angle_gamma   90.00
#
_symmetry.space_group_name_H-M   'P 1'
#
loop_
_entity.id
_entity.type
_entity.pdbx_description
1 polymer ?
#
loop_
_entity_poly.entity_id
_entity_poly.type
_entity_poly.pdbx_seq_one_letter_code
_entity_poly.pdbx_strand_id
1 'polypeptide(L)'
;GNNAVITLTEGGLNSAQTLITASPTSLEANGISTSIITVQVKDSNGNNVNNGGDVVSLTADLGTIGAVTDNSDGTYTGIYTSATTVGTATITGTLNSIVITDNASISLKNG
;
A
#
# COMPACT_ATOMS: atom_id res chain seq x y z
N GLY A 1 29.48 -6.19 25.54
CA GLY A 1 28.05 -6.55 25.52
C GLY A 1 27.69 -6.80 24.09
N ASN A 2 27.41 -8.05 23.74
CA ASN A 2 26.98 -8.37 22.38
C ASN A 2 25.59 -7.77 22.19
N ASN A 3 25.49 -6.72 21.38
CA ASN A 3 24.23 -6.37 20.76
C ASN A 3 23.79 -7.57 19.94
N ALA A 4 22.72 -8.23 20.39
CA ALA A 4 22.03 -9.22 19.59
C ALA A 4 21.51 -8.52 18.34
N VAL A 5 22.17 -8.76 17.21
CA VAL A 5 21.64 -8.41 15.90
C VAL A 5 20.37 -9.22 15.74
N ILE A 6 19.26 -8.52 15.51
CA ILE A 6 17.95 -9.06 15.22
C ILE A 6 18.11 -10.17 14.19
N THR A 7 17.77 -11.40 14.56
CA THR A 7 17.70 -12.51 13.61
C THR A 7 16.56 -12.21 12.65
N LEU A 8 16.89 -11.67 11.47
CA LEU A 8 16.06 -11.80 10.27
C LEU A 8 15.90 -13.30 10.03
N THR A 9 14.77 -13.87 10.45
CA THR A 9 14.40 -15.22 10.04
C THR A 9 14.23 -15.28 8.53
N GLU A 10 14.69 -16.38 7.96
CA GLU A 10 14.97 -16.64 6.56
C GLU A 10 13.87 -16.20 5.59
N GLY A 11 14.27 -15.46 4.54
CA GLY A 11 13.41 -14.97 3.46
C GLY A 11 13.00 -13.49 3.54
N GLY A 12 13.72 -12.65 4.30
CA GLY A 12 13.38 -11.26 4.64
C GLY A 12 12.52 -10.45 3.66
N LEU A 13 11.74 -9.51 4.22
CA LEU A 13 10.78 -8.67 3.49
C LEU A 13 11.38 -8.08 2.21
N ASN A 14 10.60 -8.12 1.13
CA ASN A 14 11.00 -7.61 -0.18
C ASN A 14 9.99 -6.58 -0.68
N SER A 15 10.38 -5.31 -0.64
CA SER A 15 9.55 -4.20 -1.13
C SER A 15 9.34 -4.23 -2.65
N ALA A 16 10.22 -4.90 -3.41
CA ALA A 16 10.08 -5.05 -4.86
C ALA A 16 9.09 -6.15 -5.26
N GLN A 17 8.77 -7.07 -4.35
CA GLN A 17 7.74 -8.10 -4.54
C GLN A 17 6.42 -7.76 -3.85
N THR A 18 6.45 -6.89 -2.85
CA THR A 18 5.27 -6.34 -2.18
C THR A 18 4.35 -5.66 -3.20
N LEU A 19 3.05 -5.93 -3.09
CA LEU A 19 2.05 -5.46 -4.06
C LEU A 19 1.16 -4.38 -3.45
N ILE A 20 0.77 -3.40 -4.25
CA ILE A 20 -0.25 -2.39 -3.90
C ILE A 20 -1.42 -2.56 -4.87
N THR A 21 -2.62 -2.75 -4.33
CA THR A 21 -3.84 -2.91 -5.12
C THR A 21 -4.90 -1.92 -4.68
N ALA A 22 -5.79 -1.55 -5.59
CA ALA A 22 -6.92 -0.67 -5.32
C ALA A 22 -8.23 -1.35 -5.75
N SER A 23 -9.29 -1.21 -4.95
CA SER A 23 -10.61 -1.72 -5.30
C SER A 23 -11.73 -0.81 -4.77
N PRO A 24 -12.56 -0.22 -5.67
CA PRO A 24 -12.50 -0.32 -7.12
C PRO A 24 -11.35 0.53 -7.73
N THR A 25 -10.99 0.24 -9.00
CA THR A 25 -9.97 0.98 -9.77
C THR A 25 -10.54 2.11 -10.64
N SER A 26 -11.85 2.36 -10.58
CA SER A 26 -12.49 3.50 -11.24
C SER A 26 -13.52 4.14 -10.33
N LEU A 27 -13.42 5.46 -10.19
CA LEU A 27 -14.27 6.27 -9.32
C LEU A 27 -14.68 7.56 -10.03
N GLU A 28 -15.74 8.18 -9.53
CA GLU A 28 -16.06 9.55 -9.91
C GLU A 28 -15.11 10.54 -9.24
N ALA A 29 -14.70 11.55 -9.99
CA ALA A 29 -13.91 12.67 -9.49
C ALA A 29 -14.79 13.68 -8.72
N ASN A 30 -15.46 13.24 -7.66
CA ASN A 30 -16.44 14.02 -6.91
C ASN A 30 -15.99 14.44 -5.50
N GLY A 31 -14.75 14.11 -5.09
CA GLY A 31 -14.23 14.48 -3.77
C GLY A 31 -14.69 13.56 -2.63
N ILE A 32 -15.53 12.55 -2.89
CA ILE A 32 -16.16 11.71 -1.86
C ILE A 32 -16.17 10.21 -2.18
N SER A 33 -16.01 9.82 -3.45
CA SER A 33 -15.93 8.43 -3.86
C SER A 33 -14.68 7.78 -3.29
N THR A 34 -14.78 6.51 -2.87
CA THR A 34 -13.70 5.83 -2.15
C THR A 34 -13.25 4.52 -2.80
N SER A 35 -11.98 4.17 -2.57
CA SER A 35 -11.37 2.88 -2.93
C SER A 35 -10.57 2.36 -1.76
N ILE A 36 -10.60 1.04 -1.56
CA ILE A 36 -9.75 0.38 -0.56
C ILE A 36 -8.41 0.09 -1.24
N ILE A 37 -7.35 0.66 -0.69
CA ILE A 37 -5.98 0.32 -1.05
C ILE A 37 -5.52 -0.81 -0.14
N THR A 38 -5.04 -1.90 -0.72
CA THR A 38 -4.47 -3.03 0.02
C THR A 38 -3.03 -3.24 -0.39
N VAL A 39 -2.12 -3.23 0.59
CA VAL A 39 -0.73 -3.64 0.44
C VAL A 39 -0.60 -5.09 0.91
N GLN A 40 -0.13 -5.99 0.06
CA GLN A 40 0.25 -7.35 0.44
C GLN A 40 1.77 -7.42 0.54
N VAL A 41 2.28 -7.53 1.76
CA VAL A 41 3.72 -7.66 2.00
C VAL A 41 4.19 -9.05 1.57
N LYS A 42 5.33 -9.09 0.88
CA LYS A 42 5.95 -10.32 0.40
C LYS A 42 7.39 -10.48 0.87
N ASP A 43 7.76 -11.74 1.04
CA ASP A 43 9.12 -12.19 1.33
C ASP A 43 9.99 -12.17 0.05
N SER A 44 11.30 -12.38 0.16
CA SER A 44 12.22 -12.39 -0.99
C SER A 44 11.98 -13.50 -2.02
N ASN A 45 11.21 -14.51 -1.65
CA ASN A 45 10.83 -15.64 -2.50
C ASN A 45 9.48 -15.38 -3.20
N GLY A 46 8.83 -14.25 -2.93
CA GLY A 46 7.51 -13.91 -3.46
C GLY A 46 6.34 -14.56 -2.73
N ASN A 47 6.57 -15.15 -1.55
CA ASN A 47 5.51 -15.64 -0.68
C ASN A 47 4.85 -14.49 0.07
N ASN A 48 3.56 -14.66 0.38
CA ASN A 48 2.87 -13.73 1.26
C ASN A 48 3.42 -13.87 2.69
N VAL A 49 3.75 -12.74 3.28
CA VAL A 49 3.95 -12.63 4.73
C VAL A 49 2.57 -12.76 5.39
N ASN A 50 2.51 -13.42 6.55
CA ASN A 50 1.24 -13.73 7.24
C ASN A 50 1.20 -13.12 8.66
N ASN A 51 2.06 -12.14 8.92
CA ASN A 51 2.13 -11.40 10.17
C ASN A 51 2.11 -9.90 9.88
N GLY A 52 1.56 -9.12 10.81
CA GLY A 52 1.71 -7.66 10.82
C GLY A 52 2.99 -7.21 11.52
N GLY A 53 3.01 -5.92 11.85
CA GLY A 53 4.04 -5.26 12.66
C GLY A 53 4.98 -4.33 11.87
N ASP A 54 4.86 -4.27 10.55
CA ASP A 54 5.66 -3.38 9.72
C ASP A 54 5.04 -1.99 9.60
N VAL A 55 5.89 -1.02 9.29
CA VAL A 55 5.45 0.36 9.01
C VAL A 55 5.19 0.50 7.52
N VAL A 56 3.93 0.49 7.14
CA VAL A 56 3.48 0.80 5.76
C VAL A 56 2.96 2.23 5.69
N SER A 57 3.45 2.98 4.70
CA SER A 57 2.95 4.32 4.37
C SER A 57 2.48 4.36 2.93
N LEU A 58 1.36 5.03 2.67
CA LEU A 58 0.75 5.17 1.36
C LEU A 58 0.56 6.65 1.02
N THR A 59 0.77 6.99 -0.24
CA THR A 59 0.51 8.34 -0.77
C THR A 59 -0.14 8.24 -2.14
N ALA A 60 -0.92 9.27 -2.51
CA ALA A 60 -1.48 9.43 -3.84
C ALA A 60 -1.06 10.79 -4.39
N ASP A 61 -0.79 10.86 -5.69
CA ASP A 61 -0.52 12.13 -6.40
C ASP A 61 -1.79 12.97 -6.62
N LEU A 62 -2.94 12.30 -6.68
CA LEU A 62 -4.27 12.88 -6.83
C LEU A 62 -5.24 12.22 -5.85
N GLY A 63 -5.99 13.04 -5.10
CA GLY A 63 -6.87 12.57 -4.02
C GLY A 63 -6.12 12.46 -2.69
N THR A 64 -6.68 11.72 -1.73
CA THR A 64 -6.08 11.55 -0.40
C THR A 64 -6.22 10.12 0.08
N ILE A 65 -5.25 9.64 0.87
CA ILE A 65 -5.32 8.35 1.56
C ILE A 65 -5.37 8.61 3.06
N GLY A 66 -6.31 7.95 3.75
CA GLY A 66 -6.41 7.99 5.21
C GLY A 66 -5.29 7.22 5.92
N ALA A 67 -5.46 7.02 7.24
CA ALA A 67 -4.53 6.21 8.01
C ALA A 67 -4.46 4.77 7.47
N VAL A 68 -3.26 4.20 7.51
CA VAL A 68 -3.02 2.80 7.15
C VAL A 68 -3.28 1.91 8.37
N THR A 69 -4.08 0.88 8.19
CA THR A 69 -4.40 -0.14 9.19
C THR A 69 -3.61 -1.40 8.89
N ASP A 70 -2.87 -1.91 9.87
CA ASP A 70 -2.27 -3.24 9.84
C ASP A 70 -3.32 -4.28 10.23
N ASN A 71 -3.60 -5.25 9.34
CA ASN A 71 -4.58 -6.30 9.57
C ASN A 71 -4.00 -7.51 10.33
N SER A 72 -2.72 -7.48 10.69
CA SER A 72 -1.98 -8.54 11.39
C SER A 72 -1.87 -9.87 10.62
N ASP A 73 -2.17 -9.87 9.33
CA ASP A 73 -2.12 -11.03 8.43
C ASP A 73 -1.17 -10.82 7.24
N GLY A 74 -0.30 -9.81 7.33
CA GLY A 74 0.61 -9.38 6.26
C GLY A 74 -0.03 -8.46 5.22
N THR A 75 -1.30 -8.10 5.40
CA THR A 75 -1.96 -7.06 4.62
C THR A 75 -2.12 -5.75 5.41
N TYR A 76 -2.02 -4.64 4.69
CA TYR A 76 -2.21 -3.30 5.23
C TYR A 76 -3.23 -2.57 4.37
N THR A 77 -4.20 -1.88 4.98
CA THR A 77 -5.29 -1.23 4.26
C THR A 77 -5.34 0.27 4.51
N GLY A 78 -5.61 1.04 3.45
CA GLY A 78 -5.87 2.48 3.53
C GLY A 78 -7.10 2.83 2.71
N ILE A 79 -7.89 3.80 3.19
CA ILE A 79 -9.04 4.31 2.44
C ILE A 79 -8.56 5.46 1.56
N TYR A 80 -8.66 5.30 0.25
CA TYR A 80 -8.49 6.37 -0.72
C TYR A 80 -9.80 7.14 -0.90
N THR A 81 -9.73 8.46 -0.99
CA THR A 81 -10.84 9.37 -1.34
C THR A 81 -10.47 10.13 -2.61
N SER A 82 -11.38 10.13 -3.59
CA SER A 82 -11.15 10.74 -4.89
C SER A 82 -10.93 12.25 -4.80
N ALA A 83 -10.14 12.79 -5.73
CA ALA A 83 -10.10 14.23 -5.98
C ALA A 83 -11.37 14.70 -6.71
N THR A 84 -11.49 16.02 -6.89
CA THR A 84 -12.49 16.65 -7.76
C THR A 84 -12.00 16.86 -9.21
N THR A 85 -10.78 16.41 -9.52
CA THR A 85 -10.16 16.52 -10.85
C THR A 85 -10.15 15.15 -11.51
N VAL A 86 -10.60 15.08 -12.76
CA VAL A 86 -10.51 13.86 -13.57
C VAL A 86 -9.06 13.56 -13.96
N GLY A 87 -8.74 12.27 -14.09
CA GLY A 87 -7.39 11.83 -14.41
C GLY A 87 -7.10 10.44 -13.87
N THR A 88 -5.82 10.14 -13.71
CA THR A 88 -5.36 8.90 -13.08
C THR A 88 -4.65 9.27 -11.79
N ALA A 89 -5.12 8.72 -10.67
CA ALA A 89 -4.42 8.78 -9.40
C ALA A 89 -3.46 7.61 -9.32
N THR A 90 -2.18 7.87 -9.10
CA THR A 90 -1.14 6.88 -8.85
C THR A 90 -0.85 6.80 -7.36
N ILE A 91 -1.00 5.60 -6.81
CA ILE A 91 -0.76 5.29 -5.41
C ILE A 91 0.61 4.64 -5.29
N THR A 92 1.44 5.21 -4.43
CA THR A 92 2.78 4.71 -4.10
C THR A 92 2.87 4.46 -2.59
N GLY A 93 3.87 3.70 -2.16
CA GLY A 93 4.07 3.45 -0.74
C GLY A 93 5.47 3.03 -0.37
N THR A 94 5.70 2.94 0.94
CA THR A 94 6.93 2.43 1.53
C THR A 94 6.64 1.35 2.54
N LEU A 95 7.51 0.35 2.61
CA LEU A 95 7.56 -0.70 3.64
C LEU A 95 8.82 -0.47 4.48
N ASN A 96 8.67 -0.16 5.76
CA ASN A 96 9.78 0.13 6.68
C ASN A 96 10.76 1.19 6.11
N SER A 97 10.20 2.27 5.55
CA SER A 97 10.91 3.36 4.86
C SER A 97 11.60 2.98 3.54
N ILE A 98 11.46 1.75 3.06
CA ILE A 98 11.93 1.32 1.74
C ILE A 98 10.79 1.45 0.73
N VAL A 99 11.04 2.08 -0.41
CA VAL A 99 10.04 2.24 -1.47
C VAL A 99 9.55 0.87 -1.97
N ILE A 100 8.24 0.72 -2.06
CA ILE A 100 7.58 -0.38 -2.77
C ILE A 100 7.63 -0.03 -4.26
N THR A 101 8.15 -0.94 -5.09
CA THR A 101 8.30 -0.65 -6.53
C THR A 101 6.99 -0.74 -7.28
N ASP A 102 6.05 -1.54 -6.77
CA ASP A 102 4.71 -1.65 -7.31
C ASP A 102 3.88 -0.40 -6.97
N ASN A 103 2.95 -0.06 -7.86
CA ASN A 103 2.02 1.05 -7.69
C ASN A 103 0.61 0.61 -8.10
N ALA A 104 -0.39 1.19 -7.44
CA ALA A 104 -1.78 1.05 -7.87
C ALA A 104 -2.20 2.30 -8.64
N SER A 105 -3.15 2.14 -9.55
CA SER A 105 -3.74 3.25 -10.30
C SER A 105 -5.27 3.24 -10.18
N ILE A 106 -5.86 4.41 -9.97
CA ILE A 106 -7.32 4.62 -9.96
C ILE A 106 -7.68 5.64 -11.03
N SER A 107 -8.59 5.26 -11.93
CA SER A 107 -9.16 6.15 -12.95
C SER A 107 -10.28 7.00 -12.35
N LEU A 108 -10.08 8.32 -12.32
CA LEU A 108 -11.07 9.31 -11.90
C LEU A 108 -11.77 9.88 -13.13
N LYS A 109 -13.06 9.59 -13.25
CA LYS A 109 -13.90 10.00 -14.38
C LYS A 109 -14.93 11.05 -13.96
N ASN A 110 -15.54 11.70 -14.95
CA ASN A 110 -16.76 12.46 -14.72
C ASN A 110 -17.86 11.51 -14.21
N GLY A 111 -18.71 12.01 -13.32
CA GLY A 111 -19.97 11.37 -12.94
C GLY A 111 -20.99 11.41 -14.07
#